data_AF-A0A3B9G4D2-F1
#
_entry.id   AF-A0A3B9G4D2-F1
#
_cell.length_a   1.000
_cell.length_b   1.000
_cell.length_c   1.000
_cell.angle_alpha   90.00
_cell.angle_beta   90.00
_cell.angle_gamma   90.00
#
_symmetry.space_group_name_H-M   'P 1'
#
loop_
_entity.id
_entity.type
_entity.pdbx_description
1 polymer ?
#
loop_
_entity_poly.entity_id
_entity_poly.type
_entity_poly.pdbx_seq_one_letter_code
_entity_poly.pdbx_strand_id
1 'polypeptide(L)'
;ELLAGRTIRKPTYDFVNHTRSDITELCHPADVIVLEGLFVLEDERLREYESIKIFVDTAADIRFIRRLLRDVNERGRTVDSVVNQYVSTVRVMHDQFIEPSKRYADLIIPEGGSNQVAIDLLVTKISSIIHHTML
;
A
#
# COMPACT_ATOMS: atom_id res chain seq x y z
N GLU A 1 -9.63 14.19 -9.17
CA GLU A 1 -10.73 13.45 -9.83
C GLU A 1 -11.63 12.70 -8.86
N LEU A 2 -11.18 11.61 -8.21
CA LEU A 2 -12.04 10.81 -7.32
C LEU A 2 -12.65 11.60 -6.17
N LEU A 3 -11.85 12.43 -5.47
CA LEU A 3 -12.32 13.34 -4.43
C LEU A 3 -13.35 14.38 -4.91
N ALA A 4 -13.40 14.62 -6.22
CA ALA A 4 -14.36 15.52 -6.84
C ALA A 4 -15.56 14.76 -7.46
N GLY A 5 -15.78 13.50 -7.07
CA GLY A 5 -16.89 12.68 -7.55
C GLY A 5 -16.76 12.20 -8.99
N ARG A 6 -15.54 12.19 -9.57
CA ARG A 6 -15.31 11.80 -10.96
C ARG A 6 -14.58 10.48 -11.08
N THR A 7 -15.14 9.59 -11.92
CA THR A 7 -14.54 8.31 -12.29
C THR A 7 -13.19 8.50 -13.00
N ILE A 8 -12.21 7.66 -12.72
CA ILE A 8 -10.90 7.67 -13.38
C ILE A 8 -10.60 6.34 -14.08
N ARG A 9 -9.66 6.39 -15.04
CA ARG A 9 -9.01 5.19 -15.61
C ARG A 9 -7.66 5.01 -14.95
N LYS A 10 -7.59 4.13 -13.95
CA LYS A 10 -6.36 3.82 -13.21
C LYS A 10 -5.45 2.95 -14.09
N PRO A 11 -4.18 3.34 -14.33
CA PRO A 11 -3.26 2.50 -15.08
C PRO A 11 -2.94 1.23 -14.28
N THR A 12 -2.72 0.11 -14.97
CA THR A 12 -2.16 -1.10 -14.35
C THR A 12 -0.69 -1.28 -14.75
N TYR A 13 0.06 -2.02 -13.94
CA TYR A 13 1.48 -2.26 -14.17
C TYR A 13 1.72 -3.71 -14.58
N ASP A 14 2.49 -3.91 -15.64
CA ASP A 14 2.95 -5.21 -16.09
C ASP A 14 4.27 -5.55 -15.37
N PHE A 15 4.18 -6.46 -14.41
CA PHE A 15 5.33 -6.90 -13.62
C PHE A 15 6.28 -7.83 -14.38
N VAL A 16 5.85 -8.43 -15.48
CA VAL A 16 6.66 -9.32 -16.33
C VAL A 16 7.51 -8.49 -17.27
N ASN A 17 6.90 -7.51 -17.94
CA ASN A 17 7.59 -6.63 -18.89
C ASN A 17 8.14 -5.35 -18.27
N HIS A 18 7.97 -5.17 -16.96
CA HIS A 18 8.46 -4.02 -16.19
C HIS A 18 7.99 -2.66 -16.74
N THR A 19 6.76 -2.57 -17.24
CA THR A 19 6.23 -1.36 -17.89
C THR A 19 4.77 -1.13 -17.52
N ARG A 20 4.24 0.05 -17.88
CA ARG A 20 2.80 0.32 -17.79
C ARG A 20 2.07 -0.56 -18.81
N SER A 21 0.98 -1.20 -18.37
CA SER A 21 0.10 -1.96 -19.27
C SER A 21 -0.78 -1.03 -20.09
N ASP A 22 -1.21 -1.47 -21.27
CA ASP A 22 -2.27 -0.81 -22.05
C ASP A 22 -3.66 -0.97 -21.41
N ILE A 23 -3.77 -1.87 -20.43
CA ILE A 23 -4.99 -2.11 -19.66
C ILE A 23 -5.12 -1.04 -18.58
N THR A 24 -6.34 -0.52 -18.43
CA THR A 24 -6.70 0.38 -17.34
C THR A 24 -7.89 -0.18 -16.59
N GLU A 25 -7.92 0.02 -15.29
CA GLU A 25 -9.08 -0.28 -14.44
C GLU A 25 -9.95 0.96 -14.28
N LEU A 26 -11.26 0.80 -14.43
CA LEU A 26 -12.20 1.87 -14.12
C LEU A 26 -12.36 1.96 -12.59
N CYS A 27 -12.07 3.13 -12.03
CA CYS A 27 -12.22 3.37 -10.60
C CYS A 27 -13.29 4.45 -10.40
N HIS A 28 -14.40 4.05 -9.80
CA HIS A 28 -15.51 4.92 -9.47
C HIS A 28 -15.23 5.70 -8.18
N PRO A 29 -15.78 6.92 -8.04
CA PRO A 29 -15.77 7.62 -6.76
C PRO A 29 -16.51 6.79 -5.70
N ALA A 30 -16.05 6.90 -4.46
CA ALA A 30 -16.63 6.23 -3.30
C ALA A 30 -16.48 7.11 -2.06
N ASP A 31 -17.33 6.88 -1.05
CA ASP A 31 -17.27 7.60 0.23
C ASP A 31 -15.96 7.32 0.98
N VAL A 32 -15.34 6.16 0.72
CA VAL A 32 -14.04 5.76 1.25
C VAL A 32 -13.12 5.42 0.11
N ILE A 33 -11.97 6.08 0.06
CA ILE A 33 -10.89 5.79 -0.87
C ILE A 33 -9.70 5.28 -0.06
N VAL A 34 -9.27 4.06 -0.36
CA VAL A 34 -8.05 3.47 0.22
C VAL A 34 -6.90 3.76 -0.73
N LEU A 35 -5.95 4.58 -0.28
CA LEU A 35 -4.70 4.82 -0.97
C LEU A 35 -3.62 3.92 -0.36
N GLU A 36 -3.13 2.96 -1.14
CA GLU A 36 -2.15 1.97 -0.68
C GLU A 36 -0.85 2.05 -1.49
N GLY A 37 0.27 1.80 -0.82
CA GLY A 37 1.57 1.77 -1.47
C GLY A 37 2.71 2.06 -0.49
N LEU A 38 3.94 1.79 -0.92
CA LEU A 38 5.12 1.95 -0.06
C LEU A 38 5.35 3.41 0.33
N PHE A 39 5.19 4.35 -0.61
CA PHE A 39 5.54 5.77 -0.45
C PHE A 39 4.36 6.69 -0.11
N VAL A 40 3.19 6.13 0.14
CA VAL A 40 1.97 6.93 0.37
C VAL A 40 2.15 7.89 1.55
N LEU A 41 2.75 7.41 2.64
CA LEU A 41 3.06 8.23 3.80
C LEU A 41 4.36 9.05 3.66
N GLU A 42 5.18 8.81 2.64
CA GLU A 42 6.43 9.55 2.43
C GLU A 42 6.17 10.87 1.70
N ASP A 43 5.28 10.88 0.70
CA ASP A 43 4.90 12.09 -0.04
C ASP A 43 3.95 12.98 0.78
N GLU A 44 4.42 14.17 1.15
CA GLU A 44 3.63 15.14 1.91
C GLU A 44 2.33 15.53 1.24
N ARG A 45 2.34 15.63 -0.10
CA ARG A 45 1.17 16.04 -0.87
C ARG A 45 0.06 15.00 -0.79
N LEU A 46 0.39 13.72 -0.59
CA LEU A 46 -0.60 12.67 -0.40
C LEU A 46 -1.17 12.72 1.01
N ARG A 47 -0.31 12.90 2.02
CA ARG A 47 -0.70 13.00 3.44
C ARG A 47 -1.73 14.10 3.70
N GLU A 48 -1.68 15.20 2.96
CA GLU A 48 -2.64 16.31 3.07
C GLU A 48 -4.09 15.88 2.73
N TYR A 49 -4.28 14.83 1.92
CA TYR A 49 -5.60 14.32 1.57
C TYR A 49 -6.07 13.15 2.45
N GLU A 50 -5.22 12.65 3.34
CA GLU A 50 -5.49 11.43 4.11
C GLU A 50 -6.11 11.73 5.48
N SER A 51 -7.33 11.26 5.68
CA SER A 51 -8.03 11.38 6.97
C SER A 51 -7.56 10.36 8.03
N ILE A 52 -7.05 9.20 7.60
CA ILE A 52 -6.53 8.14 8.47
C ILE A 52 -5.26 7.58 7.83
N LYS A 53 -4.14 7.61 8.55
CA LYS A 53 -2.82 7.19 8.07
C LYS A 53 -2.39 5.92 8.78
N ILE A 54 -2.13 4.86 8.01
CA ILE A 54 -1.86 3.52 8.55
C ILE A 54 -0.52 3.03 8.02
N PHE A 55 0.32 2.54 8.93
CA PHE A 55 1.51 1.79 8.57
C PHE A 55 1.37 0.33 8.98
N VAL A 56 1.45 -0.59 8.01
CA VAL A 56 1.46 -2.03 8.31
C VAL A 56 2.89 -2.47 8.61
N ASP A 57 3.14 -2.85 9.85
CA ASP A 57 4.47 -3.24 10.30
C ASP A 57 4.64 -4.76 10.30
N THR A 58 5.76 -5.22 9.76
CA THR A 58 6.10 -6.64 9.69
C THR A 58 7.61 -6.76 9.56
N ALA A 59 8.20 -7.70 10.30
CA ALA A 59 9.64 -7.93 10.29
C ALA A 59 10.19 -8.15 8.86
N ALA A 60 11.41 -7.65 8.63
CA ALA A 60 12.00 -7.58 7.29
C ALA A 60 12.22 -8.96 6.65
N ASP A 61 12.58 -9.96 7.45
CA ASP A 61 12.72 -11.36 7.07
C ASP A 61 11.39 -11.97 6.60
N ILE A 62 10.32 -11.76 7.34
CA ILE A 62 8.97 -12.22 6.98
C ILE A 62 8.51 -11.55 5.67
N ARG A 63 8.72 -10.24 5.53
CA ARG A 63 8.41 -9.52 4.27
C ARG A 63 9.24 -10.03 3.12
N PHE A 64 10.53 -10.30 3.33
CA PHE A 64 11.42 -10.83 2.30
C PHE A 64 10.99 -12.23 1.85
N ILE A 65 10.67 -13.13 2.78
CA ILE A 65 10.18 -14.49 2.46
C ILE A 65 8.90 -14.41 1.62
N ARG A 66 7.92 -13.61 2.05
CA ARG A 66 6.66 -13.41 1.30
C ARG A 66 6.94 -12.86 -0.10
N ARG A 67 7.82 -11.85 -0.22
CA ARG A 67 8.23 -11.28 -1.50
C ARG A 67 8.93 -12.30 -2.40
N LEU A 68 9.84 -13.11 -1.85
CA LEU A 68 10.59 -14.12 -2.59
C LEU A 68 9.64 -15.14 -3.22
N LEU A 69 8.73 -15.69 -2.40
CA LEU A 69 7.75 -16.67 -2.88
C LEU A 69 6.84 -16.06 -3.96
N ARG A 70 6.33 -14.84 -3.74
CA ARG A 70 5.50 -14.13 -4.72
C ARG A 70 6.24 -13.87 -6.03
N ASP A 71 7.44 -13.30 -5.97
CA ASP A 71 8.19 -12.89 -7.16
C ASP A 71 8.65 -14.11 -7.99
N VAL A 72 8.92 -15.26 -7.35
CA VAL A 72 9.25 -16.51 -8.04
C VAL A 72 7.98 -17.14 -8.66
N ASN A 73 6.92 -17.31 -7.87
CA ASN A 73 5.74 -18.07 -8.29
C ASN A 73 4.83 -17.30 -9.26
N GLU A 74 4.72 -15.99 -9.09
CA GLU A 74 3.73 -15.17 -9.85
C GLU A 74 4.38 -14.30 -10.91
N ARG A 75 5.69 -14.01 -10.80
CA ARG A 75 6.38 -13.05 -11.68
C ARG A 75 7.53 -13.67 -12.47
N GLY A 76 7.74 -14.98 -12.36
CA GLY A 76 8.74 -15.73 -13.14
C GLY A 76 10.19 -15.36 -12.84
N ARG A 77 10.49 -14.83 -11.65
CA ARG A 77 11.85 -14.42 -11.28
C ARG A 77 12.64 -15.58 -10.68
N THR A 78 13.96 -15.52 -10.81
CA THR A 78 14.87 -16.45 -10.12
C THR A 78 15.13 -16.00 -8.69
N VAL A 79 15.44 -16.95 -7.80
CA VAL A 79 15.82 -16.67 -6.40
C VAL A 79 16.98 -15.68 -6.34
N ASP A 80 18.04 -15.92 -7.13
CA ASP A 80 19.22 -15.05 -7.16
C ASP A 80 18.88 -13.61 -7.59
N SER A 81 18.01 -13.43 -8.58
CA SER A 81 17.57 -12.10 -9.03
C SER A 81 16.84 -11.34 -7.92
N VAL A 82 15.98 -12.03 -7.17
CA VAL A 82 15.20 -11.42 -6.08
C VAL A 82 16.10 -11.07 -4.90
N VAL A 83 17.01 -11.98 -4.50
CA VAL A 83 17.99 -11.75 -3.43
C VAL A 83 18.88 -10.56 -3.77
N ASN A 84 19.47 -10.56 -4.98
CA ASN A 84 20.37 -9.49 -5.42
C ASN A 84 19.65 -8.14 -5.44
N GLN A 85 18.42 -8.07 -5.96
CA GLN A 85 17.66 -6.83 -5.95
C GLN A 85 17.28 -6.41 -4.52
N TYR A 86 16.96 -7.36 -3.63
CA TYR A 86 16.63 -7.05 -2.24
C TYR A 86 17.79 -6.35 -1.52
N VAL A 87 18.98 -6.93 -1.60
CA VAL A 87 20.16 -6.42 -0.89
C VAL A 87 20.66 -5.11 -1.50
N SER A 88 20.67 -5.02 -2.84
CA SER A 88 21.23 -3.86 -3.54
C SER A 88 20.31 -2.62 -3.52
N THR A 89 18.99 -2.81 -3.55
CA THR A 89 18.05 -1.69 -3.72
C THR A 89 16.92 -1.72 -2.72
N VAL A 90 16.11 -2.78 -2.66
CA VAL A 90 14.84 -2.75 -1.90
C VAL A 90 15.05 -2.50 -0.41
N ARG A 91 16.04 -3.13 0.23
CA ARG A 91 16.35 -2.90 1.64
C ARG A 91 16.82 -1.47 1.87
N VAL A 92 17.77 -0.99 1.07
CA VAL A 92 18.33 0.37 1.18
C VAL A 92 17.24 1.43 1.04
N MET A 93 16.36 1.28 0.03
CA MET A 93 15.26 2.21 -0.20
C MET A 93 14.19 2.11 0.89
N HIS A 94 13.95 0.91 1.43
CA HIS A 94 13.05 0.74 2.56
C HIS A 94 13.56 1.49 3.79
N ASP A 95 14.82 1.29 4.16
CA ASP A 95 15.43 1.90 5.34
C ASP A 95 15.53 3.43 5.19
N GLN A 96 15.75 3.92 3.97
CA GLN A 96 15.91 5.35 3.69
C GLN A 96 14.59 6.12 3.61
N PHE A 97 13.54 5.53 3.03
CA PHE A 97 12.32 6.27 2.68
C PHE A 97 11.06 5.71 3.33
N ILE A 98 10.93 4.37 3.38
CA ILE A 98 9.69 3.72 3.78
C ILE A 98 9.60 3.62 5.30
N GLU A 99 10.63 3.09 5.95
CA GLU A 99 10.65 2.93 7.40
C GLU A 99 10.54 4.28 8.14
N PRO A 100 11.23 5.37 7.73
CA PRO A 100 11.05 6.68 8.37
C PRO A 100 9.64 7.25 8.23
N SER A 101 8.92 6.94 7.14
CA SER A 101 7.54 7.41 6.92
C SER A 101 6.55 6.87 7.96
N LYS A 102 6.89 5.77 8.65
CA LYS A 102 6.12 5.20 9.78
C LYS A 102 5.76 6.25 10.83
N ARG A 103 6.61 7.27 11.02
CA ARG A 103 6.38 8.37 11.98
C ARG A 103 5.15 9.22 11.68
N TYR A 104 4.64 9.19 10.44
CA TYR A 104 3.47 9.95 10.02
C TYR A 104 2.17 9.15 10.15
N ALA A 105 2.24 7.88 10.54
CA ALA A 105 1.05 7.06 10.72
C ALA A 105 0.32 7.44 12.01
N ASP A 106 -1.01 7.49 11.94
CA ASP A 106 -1.87 7.58 13.10
C ASP A 106 -1.92 6.23 13.84
N LEU A 107 -1.82 5.12 13.07
CA LEU A 107 -1.88 3.76 13.56
C LEU A 107 -0.81 2.87 12.91
N ILE A 108 -0.16 2.07 13.75
CA ILE A 108 0.76 1.00 13.31
C ILE A 108 0.07 -0.34 13.54
N ILE A 109 -0.13 -1.11 12.47
CA ILE A 109 -0.81 -2.40 12.51
C ILE A 109 0.22 -3.52 12.32
N PRO A 110 0.47 -4.36 13.34
CA PRO A 110 1.33 -5.51 13.16
C PRO A 110 0.64 -6.58 12.31
N GLU A 111 1.44 -7.32 11.54
CA GLU A 111 1.05 -8.53 10.80
C GLU A 111 0.01 -8.36 9.68
N GLY A 112 -0.48 -7.13 9.44
CA GLY A 112 -1.34 -6.79 8.32
C GLY A 112 -2.65 -7.55 8.31
N GLY A 113 -2.96 -8.21 7.18
CA GLY A 113 -4.26 -8.83 6.90
C GLY A 113 -4.68 -9.97 7.85
N SER A 114 -3.78 -10.48 8.70
CA SER A 114 -4.10 -11.48 9.72
C SER A 114 -4.63 -10.86 11.02
N ASN A 115 -4.47 -9.56 11.23
CA ASN A 115 -4.88 -8.87 12.44
C ASN A 115 -6.36 -8.45 12.37
N GLN A 116 -7.25 -9.41 12.61
CA GLN A 116 -8.71 -9.21 12.54
C GLN A 116 -9.21 -8.13 13.50
N VAL A 117 -8.58 -8.00 14.67
CA VAL A 117 -8.92 -6.96 15.66
C VAL A 117 -8.63 -5.56 15.10
N ALA A 118 -7.47 -5.37 14.48
CA ALA A 118 -7.13 -4.08 13.87
C ALA A 118 -8.05 -3.74 12.70
N ILE A 119 -8.39 -4.73 11.87
CA ILE A 119 -9.33 -4.56 10.75
C ILE A 119 -10.71 -4.13 11.27
N ASP A 120 -11.24 -4.80 12.30
CA ASP A 120 -12.54 -4.47 12.90
C ASP A 120 -12.58 -3.04 13.48
N LEU A 121 -11.51 -2.64 14.18
CA LEU A 121 -11.37 -1.27 14.70
C LEU A 121 -11.38 -0.22 13.58
N LEU A 122 -10.67 -0.48 12.47
CA LEU A 122 -10.66 0.41 11.31
C LEU A 122 -12.04 0.51 10.67
N VAL A 123 -12.70 -0.63 10.43
CA VAL A 123 -14.05 -0.68 9.85
C VAL A 123 -15.03 0.10 10.73
N THR A 124 -14.97 -0.08 12.05
CA THR A 124 -15.80 0.65 13.00
C THR A 124 -15.55 2.16 12.93
N LYS A 125 -14.28 2.58 12.93
CA LYS A 125 -13.92 4.01 12.86
C LYS A 125 -14.37 4.65 11.54
N ILE A 126 -14.12 3.98 10.42
CA ILE A 126 -14.52 4.44 9.08
C ILE A 126 -16.05 4.57 9.02
N SER A 127 -16.76 3.55 9.49
CA SER A 127 -18.22 3.56 9.52
C SER A 127 -18.75 4.74 10.34
N SER A 128 -18.17 5.01 11.51
CA SER A 128 -18.55 6.16 12.34
C SER A 128 -18.36 7.51 11.62
N ILE A 129 -17.29 7.68 10.84
CA ILE A 129 -17.04 8.91 10.07
C ILE A 129 -18.08 9.10 8.97
N ILE A 130 -18.38 8.03 8.21
CA ILE A 130 -19.37 8.08 7.12
C ILE A 130 -20.74 8.46 7.67
N HIS A 131 -21.20 7.80 8.74
CA HIS A 131 -22.52 8.06 9.33
C HIS A 131 -22.63 9.49 9.88
N HIS A 132 -21.57 10.04 10.48
CA HIS A 132 -21.56 11.43 10.94
C HIS A 132 -21.62 12.42 9.77
N THR A 133 -21.05 12.09 8.62
CA THR A 133 -21.01 12.98 7.45
C THR A 133 -22.34 13.00 6.68
N MET A 134 -23.20 11.98 6.88
CA MET A 134 -24.52 11.88 6.26
C MET A 134 -25.67 12.55 7.05
N LEU A 135 -25.37 13.08 8.25
CA LEU A 135 -26.31 13.84 9.10
C LEU A 135 -26.00 15.34 9.02
#